data_AF-A0A2H0I6E9-F1
#
_entry.id   AF-A0A2H0I6E9-F1
#
_cell.length_a   1.000
_cell.length_b   1.000
_cell.length_c   1.000
_cell.angle_alpha   90.00
_cell.angle_beta   90.00
_cell.angle_gamma   90.00
#
_symmetry.space_group_name_H-M   'P 1'
#
loop_
_entity.id
_entity.type
_entity.pdbx_description
1 polymer ?
#
loop_
_entity_poly.entity_id
_entity_poly.type
_entity_poly.pdbx_seq_one_letter_code
_entity_poly.pdbx_strand_id
1 'polypeptide(L)'
;NEIISEVRYICEYRTCEKIRPLFEQVLTAAEEENKKQWDTSSSFGRDYSGLSAWTAATAINKTMGVQQRYENDYMTYQKYIHVSTGYDEKKSYLPLDISEYNTLMTVVGTNTSAPAASFISVDIDNETLTVRDGANTETFSISEFIGKLRAIHRSTNSYSIPQDKLELSLVSENHEIRIFFESFSYKNPKYDAKKSNKYNSSYSLKGIALVKNKKQSP
;
A
#
# COMPACT_ATOMS: atom_id res chain seq x y z
N ASN A 1 -1.58 -23.65 -4.42
CA ASN A 1 -3.05 -23.66 -4.45
C ASN A 1 -3.57 -22.73 -3.37
N GLU A 2 -3.78 -21.47 -3.72
CA GLU A 2 -4.30 -20.46 -2.81
C GLU A 2 -5.83 -20.49 -2.94
N ILE A 3 -6.54 -20.97 -1.90
CA ILE A 3 -8.00 -20.95 -1.89
C ILE A 3 -8.41 -19.55 -1.43
N ILE A 4 -8.75 -18.69 -2.38
CA ILE A 4 -9.34 -17.37 -2.13
C ILE A 4 -10.83 -17.58 -1.90
N SER A 5 -11.35 -17.14 -0.76
CA SER A 5 -12.77 -17.33 -0.44
C SER A 5 -13.48 -16.01 -0.13
N GLU A 6 -14.60 -15.79 -0.80
CA GLU A 6 -15.57 -14.73 -0.53
C GLU A 6 -16.49 -15.09 0.67
N VAL A 7 -15.94 -15.67 1.74
CA VAL A 7 -16.73 -16.07 2.94
C VAL A 7 -17.55 -14.91 3.52
N ARG A 8 -17.19 -13.67 3.20
CA ARG A 8 -17.97 -12.49 3.58
C ARG A 8 -19.43 -12.53 3.11
N TYR A 9 -19.73 -13.22 2.00
CA TYR A 9 -21.10 -13.38 1.48
C TYR A 9 -21.81 -14.65 1.92
N ILE A 10 -21.10 -15.58 2.57
CA ILE A 10 -21.71 -16.88 2.91
C ILE A 10 -22.70 -16.76 4.07
N CYS A 11 -22.67 -15.71 4.88
CA CYS A 11 -23.78 -15.37 5.77
C CYS A 11 -23.47 -14.07 6.53
N GLU A 12 -24.49 -13.28 6.85
CA GLU A 12 -24.49 -12.49 8.07
C GLU A 12 -24.35 -13.46 9.24
N TYR A 13 -23.11 -13.84 9.55
CA TYR A 13 -22.75 -15.06 10.28
C TYR A 13 -23.48 -15.25 11.63
N ARG A 14 -23.89 -14.15 12.28
CA ARG A 14 -24.71 -14.17 13.50
C ARG A 14 -26.06 -14.90 13.34
N THR A 15 -26.59 -15.03 12.13
CA THR A 15 -27.90 -15.64 11.85
C THR A 15 -27.81 -17.02 11.16
N CYS A 16 -26.59 -17.53 10.94
CA CYS A 16 -26.37 -18.70 10.10
C CYS A 16 -26.17 -19.97 10.93
N GLU A 17 -27.25 -20.47 11.52
CA GLU A 17 -27.23 -21.64 12.42
C GLU A 17 -26.63 -22.90 11.80
N LYS A 18 -26.63 -23.02 10.47
CA LYS A 18 -26.09 -24.18 9.76
C LYS A 18 -24.56 -24.26 9.75
N ILE A 19 -23.86 -23.13 9.81
CA ILE A 19 -22.39 -23.08 9.70
C ILE A 19 -21.72 -23.06 11.07
N ARG A 20 -22.41 -22.55 12.10
CA ARG A 20 -21.89 -22.45 13.47
C ARG A 20 -21.35 -23.78 14.02
N PRO A 21 -22.02 -24.94 13.84
CA PRO A 21 -21.52 -26.22 14.35
C PRO A 21 -20.21 -26.68 13.69
N LEU A 22 -19.94 -26.24 12.45
CA LEU A 22 -18.74 -26.67 11.72
C LEU A 22 -17.45 -26.01 12.22
N PHE A 23 -17.57 -24.90 12.96
CA PHE A 23 -16.43 -24.09 13.41
C PHE A 23 -16.49 -23.73 14.90
N GLU A 24 -17.32 -24.43 15.69
CA GLU A 24 -17.63 -24.09 17.08
C GLU A 24 -16.38 -23.85 17.94
N GLN A 25 -15.40 -24.75 17.88
CA GLN A 25 -14.14 -24.61 18.63
C GLN A 25 -13.36 -23.35 18.27
N VAL A 26 -13.28 -23.03 16.97
CA VAL A 26 -12.56 -21.85 16.46
C VAL A 26 -13.22 -20.57 16.96
N LEU A 27 -14.55 -20.55 16.99
CA LEU A 27 -15.34 -19.38 17.35
C LEU A 27 -15.37 -19.15 18.85
N THR A 28 -15.45 -20.20 19.65
CA THR A 28 -15.33 -20.10 21.11
C THR A 28 -13.98 -19.51 21.49
N ALA A 29 -12.89 -20.00 20.89
CA ALA A 29 -11.55 -19.43 21.11
C ALA A 29 -11.47 -17.96 20.68
N ALA A 30 -12.06 -17.60 19.53
CA ALA A 30 -12.10 -16.22 19.06
C ALA A 30 -12.94 -15.29 19.96
N GLU A 31 -14.05 -15.80 20.52
CA GLU A 31 -14.92 -15.07 21.45
C GLU A 31 -14.24 -14.79 22.78
N GLU A 32 -13.52 -15.77 23.33
CA GLU A 32 -12.74 -15.60 24.55
C GLU A 32 -11.63 -14.55 24.38
N GLU A 33 -10.92 -14.58 23.25
CA GLU A 33 -9.85 -13.62 22.96
C GLU A 33 -10.42 -12.21 22.72
N ASN A 34 -11.51 -12.10 21.95
CA ASN A 34 -12.15 -10.81 21.69
C ASN A 34 -12.76 -10.19 22.96
N LYS A 35 -13.27 -11.01 23.87
CA LYS A 35 -13.75 -10.55 25.19
C LYS A 35 -12.60 -10.05 26.07
N LYS A 36 -11.46 -10.74 26.12
CA LYS A 36 -10.27 -10.26 26.83
C LYS A 36 -9.84 -8.88 26.32
N GLN A 37 -9.79 -8.70 25.00
CA GLN A 37 -9.44 -7.41 24.40
C GLN A 37 -10.49 -6.33 24.71
N TRP A 38 -11.78 -6.68 24.68
CA TRP A 38 -12.86 -5.79 25.06
C TRP A 38 -12.73 -5.30 26.51
N ASP A 39 -12.45 -6.21 27.45
CA ASP A 39 -12.31 -5.91 28.88
C ASP A 39 -11.08 -5.04 29.17
N THR A 40 -10.04 -5.11 28.32
CA THR A 40 -8.84 -4.26 28.42
C THR A 40 -8.96 -2.92 27.67
N SER A 41 -9.93 -2.80 26.76
CA SER A 41 -10.17 -1.57 26.00
C SER A 41 -11.01 -0.59 26.84
N SER A 42 -10.97 0.71 26.52
CA SER A 42 -11.80 1.75 27.15
C SER A 42 -13.27 1.65 26.74
N SER A 43 -13.86 0.47 26.87
CA SER A 43 -15.26 0.15 26.59
C SER A 43 -16.16 0.63 27.74
N PHE A 44 -16.18 1.95 27.95
CA PHE A 44 -16.95 2.74 28.94
C PHE A 44 -18.27 2.11 29.41
N GLY A 45 -18.21 1.17 30.36
CA GLY A 45 -19.38 0.55 31.00
C GLY A 45 -20.37 -0.12 30.03
N ARG A 46 -19.94 -0.54 28.83
CA ARG A 46 -20.82 -1.23 27.88
C ARG A 46 -20.66 -2.74 28.01
N ASP A 47 -21.80 -3.42 28.05
CA ASP A 47 -21.83 -4.88 27.96
C ASP A 47 -21.18 -5.36 26.67
N TYR A 48 -20.47 -6.48 26.78
CA TYR A 48 -19.83 -7.11 25.64
C TYR A 48 -20.88 -7.54 24.61
N SER A 49 -20.79 -6.94 23.41
CA SER A 49 -21.79 -7.14 22.34
C SER A 49 -21.59 -8.43 21.51
N GLY A 50 -20.71 -9.31 21.96
CA GLY A 50 -20.35 -10.57 21.29
C GLY A 50 -19.44 -10.38 20.07
N LEU A 51 -18.98 -11.48 19.50
CA LEU A 51 -18.12 -11.49 18.31
C LEU A 51 -18.76 -10.71 17.16
N SER A 52 -17.99 -9.80 16.54
CA SER A 52 -18.42 -9.19 15.28
C SER A 52 -18.40 -10.25 14.17
N ALA A 53 -19.26 -10.10 13.15
CA ALA A 53 -19.24 -11.00 11.98
C ALA A 53 -17.86 -11.01 11.29
N TRP A 54 -17.15 -9.88 11.33
CA TRP A 54 -15.80 -9.74 10.81
C TRP A 54 -14.78 -10.58 11.58
N THR A 55 -14.78 -10.46 12.91
CA THR A 55 -13.86 -11.22 13.79
C THR A 55 -14.09 -12.72 13.65
N ALA A 56 -15.36 -13.15 13.58
CA ALA A 56 -15.74 -14.54 13.36
C ALA A 56 -15.21 -15.09 12.03
N ALA A 57 -15.49 -14.39 10.92
CA ALA A 57 -15.04 -14.81 9.59
C ALA A 57 -13.50 -14.86 9.50
N THR A 58 -12.82 -13.91 10.15
CA THR A 58 -11.34 -13.86 10.19
C THR A 58 -10.77 -15.09 10.89
N ALA A 59 -11.33 -15.49 12.04
CA ALA A 59 -10.89 -16.66 12.79
C ALA A 59 -11.09 -17.98 12.02
N ILE A 60 -12.24 -18.12 11.36
CA ILE A 60 -12.55 -19.28 10.51
C ILE A 60 -11.55 -19.37 9.35
N ASN A 61 -11.35 -18.27 8.62
CA ASN A 61 -10.50 -18.29 7.44
C ASN A 61 -9.02 -18.52 7.78
N LYS A 62 -8.55 -17.95 8.91
CA LYS A 62 -7.22 -18.25 9.45
C LYS A 62 -7.05 -19.74 9.72
N THR A 63 -8.06 -20.39 10.33
CA THR A 63 -8.02 -21.84 10.63
C THR A 63 -8.01 -22.69 9.36
N MET A 64 -8.77 -22.27 8.34
CA MET A 64 -8.83 -22.98 7.06
C MET A 64 -7.61 -22.73 6.16
N GLY A 65 -6.65 -21.88 6.56
CA GLY A 65 -5.55 -21.47 5.70
C GLY A 65 -6.01 -20.67 4.48
N VAL A 66 -7.20 -20.08 4.55
CA VAL A 66 -7.84 -19.29 3.49
C VAL A 66 -7.49 -17.83 3.72
N GLN A 67 -6.87 -17.19 2.74
CA GLN A 67 -6.69 -15.74 2.81
C GLN A 67 -8.04 -15.04 2.56
N GLN A 68 -8.44 -14.17 3.49
CA GLN A 68 -9.54 -13.25 3.25
C GLN A 68 -9.11 -12.20 2.25
N ARG A 69 -9.79 -12.17 1.10
CA ARG A 69 -9.67 -11.05 0.18
C ARG A 69 -10.81 -10.09 0.43
N TYR A 70 -10.46 -8.93 0.98
CA TYR A 70 -11.43 -7.86 1.19
C TYR A 70 -11.62 -7.09 -0.11
N GLU A 71 -12.50 -7.58 -0.98
CA GLU A 71 -12.99 -6.77 -2.09
C GLU A 71 -14.09 -5.84 -1.57
N ASN A 72 -13.71 -4.78 -0.86
CA ASN A 72 -14.68 -3.74 -0.52
C ASN A 72 -15.13 -3.06 -1.82
N ASP A 73 -16.42 -2.90 -2.05
CA ASP A 73 -16.93 -2.06 -3.14
C ASP A 73 -16.36 -0.63 -3.08
N TYR A 74 -15.95 -0.17 -1.88
CA TYR A 74 -15.17 1.05 -1.65
C TYR A 74 -13.92 1.18 -2.54
N MET A 75 -13.29 0.06 -2.91
CA MET A 75 -12.14 0.03 -3.80
C MET A 75 -12.49 0.45 -5.23
N THR A 76 -13.74 0.35 -5.68
CA THR A 76 -14.11 0.81 -7.04
C THR A 76 -14.19 2.34 -7.15
N TYR A 77 -14.32 3.05 -6.02
CA TYR A 77 -14.47 4.50 -5.97
C TYR A 77 -13.14 5.26 -5.91
N GLN A 78 -12.03 4.60 -5.56
CA GLN A 78 -10.72 5.23 -5.40
C GLN A 78 -9.90 5.13 -6.68
N LYS A 79 -9.49 6.28 -7.23
CA LYS A 79 -8.65 6.34 -8.43
C LYS A 79 -7.26 5.75 -8.18
N TYR A 80 -6.73 5.94 -6.98
CA TYR A 80 -5.40 5.49 -6.61
C TYR A 80 -5.44 4.60 -5.38
N ILE A 81 -4.59 3.59 -5.38
CA ILE A 81 -4.26 2.80 -4.19
C ILE A 81 -3.00 3.41 -3.59
N HIS A 82 -3.06 3.73 -2.29
CA HIS A 82 -1.94 4.25 -1.53
C HIS A 82 -1.24 3.12 -0.79
N VAL A 83 0.08 3.04 -0.96
CA VAL A 83 0.95 2.17 -0.17
C VAL A 83 2.00 2.99 0.55
N SER A 84 2.39 2.53 1.73
CA SER A 84 3.43 3.17 2.55
C SER A 84 4.20 2.14 3.35
N THR A 85 5.25 2.55 4.02
CA THR A 85 6.04 1.68 4.92
C THR A 85 5.29 1.24 6.18
N GLY A 86 4.05 1.73 6.37
CA GLY A 86 3.22 1.53 7.56
C GLY A 86 3.40 2.63 8.61
N TYR A 87 2.57 2.61 9.66
CA TYR A 87 2.59 3.58 10.78
C TYR A 87 3.76 3.37 11.76
N ASP A 88 4.73 2.53 11.42
CA ASP A 88 5.86 2.26 12.30
C ASP A 88 6.88 3.39 12.15
N GLU A 89 6.70 4.45 12.95
CA GLU A 89 7.47 5.71 12.98
C GLU A 89 9.00 5.51 13.09
N LYS A 90 9.45 4.29 13.33
CA LYS A 90 10.85 3.89 13.47
C LYS A 90 11.51 3.39 12.18
N LYS A 91 10.75 3.17 11.10
CA LYS A 91 11.33 2.76 9.80
C LYS A 91 11.68 3.99 8.97
N SER A 92 12.63 4.76 9.47
CA SER A 92 13.33 5.75 8.64
C SER A 92 14.25 5.00 7.68
N TYR A 93 14.29 5.41 6.41
CA TYR A 93 15.33 4.98 5.44
C TYR A 93 16.71 5.55 5.80
N LEU A 94 16.82 6.28 6.91
CA LEU A 94 18.08 6.79 7.43
C LEU A 94 18.73 5.79 8.41
N PRO A 95 20.06 5.73 8.43
CA PRO A 95 20.99 6.49 7.58
C PRO A 95 21.07 5.92 6.15
N LEU A 96 21.17 6.80 5.15
CA LEU A 96 21.44 6.42 3.77
C LEU A 96 22.93 6.39 3.49
N ASP A 97 23.40 5.37 2.79
CA ASP A 97 24.73 5.39 2.17
C ASP A 97 24.70 6.28 0.92
N ILE A 98 25.37 7.43 1.02
CA ILE A 98 25.45 8.45 -0.03
C ILE A 98 26.83 8.51 -0.69
N SER A 99 27.76 7.62 -0.32
CA SER A 99 29.18 7.73 -0.68
C SER A 99 29.43 7.79 -2.19
N GLU A 100 28.57 7.14 -2.99
CA GLU A 100 28.66 7.10 -4.45
C GLU A 100 27.76 8.12 -5.16
N TYR A 101 26.98 8.91 -4.43
CA TYR A 101 25.96 9.82 -4.98
C TYR A 101 26.36 11.28 -4.71
N ASN A 102 26.20 12.14 -5.71
CA ASN A 102 26.62 13.54 -5.64
C ASN A 102 25.45 14.53 -5.54
N THR A 103 24.22 14.06 -5.74
CA THR A 103 23.03 14.89 -5.73
C THR A 103 21.91 14.21 -4.94
N LEU A 104 21.24 14.98 -4.08
CA LEU A 104 20.00 14.58 -3.41
C LEU A 104 18.85 15.34 -4.07
N MET A 105 17.84 14.61 -4.56
CA MET A 105 16.67 15.19 -5.21
C MET A 105 15.39 14.85 -4.45
N THR A 106 14.46 15.80 -4.42
CA THR A 106 13.10 15.56 -3.94
C THR A 106 12.29 14.86 -5.03
N VAL A 107 11.45 13.92 -4.61
CA VAL A 107 10.46 13.28 -5.50
C VAL A 107 9.11 13.94 -5.31
N VAL A 108 8.52 14.41 -6.41
CA VAL A 108 7.26 15.16 -6.42
C VAL A 108 6.30 14.61 -7.45
N GLY A 109 5.00 14.88 -7.28
CA GLY A 109 3.97 14.49 -8.22
C GLY A 109 3.78 15.53 -9.32
N THR A 110 3.28 15.12 -10.50
CA THR A 110 3.00 16.03 -11.63
C THR A 110 2.07 17.20 -11.32
N ASN A 111 1.23 17.08 -10.27
CA ASN A 111 0.29 18.12 -9.86
C ASN A 111 0.87 19.11 -8.84
N THR A 112 2.16 19.01 -8.54
CA THR A 112 2.84 19.90 -7.59
C THR A 112 3.66 20.95 -8.33
N SER A 113 3.79 22.14 -7.74
CA SER A 113 4.66 23.18 -8.29
C SER A 113 6.09 22.66 -8.36
N ALA A 114 6.71 22.76 -9.54
CA ALA A 114 8.08 22.33 -9.76
C ALA A 114 9.03 23.06 -8.78
N PRO A 115 9.87 22.33 -8.03
CA PRO A 115 10.94 22.94 -7.24
C PRO A 115 11.91 23.74 -8.13
N ALA A 116 12.55 24.75 -7.56
CA ALA A 116 13.60 25.51 -8.27
C ALA A 116 14.89 24.72 -8.46
N ALA A 117 15.16 23.74 -7.59
CA ALA A 117 16.31 22.83 -7.69
C ALA A 117 15.97 21.59 -8.54
N SER A 118 16.99 20.82 -8.94
CA SER A 118 16.80 19.54 -9.63
C SER A 118 15.89 18.60 -8.84
N PHE A 119 15.01 17.89 -9.54
CA PHE A 119 13.95 17.09 -8.94
C PHE A 119 13.54 15.91 -9.80
N ILE A 120 12.85 14.95 -9.17
CA ILE A 120 12.19 13.85 -9.86
C ILE A 120 10.69 14.07 -9.80
N SER A 121 10.04 14.07 -10.96
CA SER A 121 8.58 14.11 -11.08
C SER A 121 8.04 12.71 -11.38
N VAL A 122 6.93 12.33 -10.76
CA VAL A 122 6.25 11.06 -11.05
C VAL A 122 4.84 11.32 -11.56
N ASP A 123 4.55 10.75 -12.72
CA ASP A 123 3.21 10.68 -13.29
C ASP A 123 2.61 9.30 -13.04
N ILE A 124 1.70 9.23 -12.06
CA ILE A 124 1.03 7.99 -11.67
C ILE A 124 0.06 7.49 -12.74
N ASP A 125 -0.56 8.38 -13.50
CA ASP A 125 -1.54 8.00 -14.51
C ASP A 125 -0.87 7.41 -15.75
N ASN A 126 0.28 7.95 -16.13
CA ASN A 126 1.07 7.48 -17.27
C ASN A 126 2.15 6.46 -16.90
N GLU A 127 2.32 6.18 -15.60
CA GLU A 127 3.36 5.28 -15.08
C GLU A 127 4.76 5.68 -15.54
N THR A 128 5.05 6.98 -15.50
CA THR A 128 6.35 7.55 -15.88
C THR A 128 6.99 8.31 -14.73
N LEU A 129 8.31 8.40 -14.81
CA LEU A 129 9.14 9.17 -13.89
C LEU A 129 10.09 10.01 -14.72
N THR A 130 10.13 11.31 -14.43
CA THR A 130 10.98 12.27 -15.15
C THR A 130 12.00 12.87 -14.20
N VAL A 131 13.27 12.74 -14.55
CA VAL A 131 14.40 13.36 -13.85
C VAL A 131 14.68 14.69 -14.52
N ARG A 132 14.69 15.77 -13.75
CA ARG A 132 15.09 17.10 -14.21
C ARG A 132 16.32 17.54 -13.46
N ASP A 133 17.44 17.57 -14.16
CA ASP A 133 18.72 18.05 -13.64
C ASP A 133 19.23 19.23 -14.47
N GLY A 134 18.91 20.45 -14.04
CA GLY A 134 19.15 21.66 -14.82
C GLY A 134 18.45 21.62 -16.19
N ALA A 135 19.24 21.57 -17.28
CA ALA A 135 18.73 21.48 -18.64
C ALA A 135 18.43 20.03 -19.08
N ASN A 136 18.94 19.03 -18.38
CA ASN A 136 18.77 17.63 -18.74
C ASN A 136 17.40 17.14 -18.28
N THR A 137 16.68 16.45 -19.16
CA THR A 137 15.41 15.80 -18.86
C THR A 137 15.44 14.37 -19.37
N GLU A 138 15.26 13.40 -18.47
CA GLU A 138 15.17 11.99 -18.81
C GLU A 138 13.86 11.41 -18.28
N THR A 139 13.21 10.55 -19.06
CA THR A 139 11.95 9.93 -18.67
C THR A 139 12.09 8.41 -18.68
N PHE A 140 11.63 7.78 -17.61
CA PHE A 140 11.64 6.35 -17.38
C PHE A 140 10.22 5.82 -17.26
N SER A 141 9.97 4.61 -17.74
CA SER A 141 8.76 3.88 -17.33
C SER A 141 8.98 3.30 -15.93
N ILE A 142 7.95 3.38 -15.10
CA ILE A 142 7.91 2.77 -13.77
C ILE A 142 6.84 1.69 -13.66
N SER A 143 6.35 1.19 -14.80
CA SER A 143 5.31 0.17 -14.89
C SER A 143 5.68 -1.13 -14.19
N GLU A 144 6.93 -1.59 -14.31
CA GLU A 144 7.41 -2.79 -13.63
C GLU A 144 7.43 -2.63 -12.11
N PHE A 145 7.88 -1.47 -11.62
CA PHE A 145 7.86 -1.13 -10.19
C PHE A 145 6.43 -1.13 -9.65
N ILE A 146 5.51 -0.48 -10.35
CA ILE A 146 4.09 -0.46 -10.00
C ILE A 146 3.50 -1.88 -10.04
N GLY A 147 3.87 -2.70 -11.02
CA GLY A 147 3.47 -4.11 -11.12
C GLY A 147 3.88 -4.92 -9.88
N LYS A 148 5.11 -4.73 -9.39
CA LYS A 148 5.61 -5.36 -8.16
C LYS A 148 4.80 -4.92 -6.94
N LEU A 149 4.55 -3.62 -6.78
CA LEU A 149 3.73 -3.10 -5.68
C LEU A 149 2.31 -3.67 -5.71
N ARG A 150 1.68 -3.72 -6.88
CA ARG A 150 0.35 -4.34 -7.07
C ARG A 150 0.34 -5.80 -6.66
N ALA A 151 1.37 -6.57 -7.02
CA ALA A 151 1.48 -7.99 -6.67
C ALA A 151 1.62 -8.19 -5.16
N ILE A 152 2.43 -7.36 -4.48
CA ILE A 152 2.59 -7.40 -3.02
C ILE A 152 1.26 -7.05 -2.33
N HIS A 153 0.64 -5.93 -2.70
CA HIS A 153 -0.66 -5.53 -2.14
C HIS A 153 -1.73 -6.61 -2.37
N ARG A 154 -1.75 -7.26 -3.55
CA ARG A 154 -2.72 -8.32 -3.86
C ARG A 154 -2.53 -9.61 -3.08
N SER A 155 -1.28 -9.99 -2.76
CA SER A 155 -0.94 -11.23 -2.06
C SER A 155 -0.95 -11.09 -0.53
N THR A 156 -0.75 -9.87 -0.03
CA THR A 156 -0.75 -9.57 1.42
C THR A 156 -2.05 -8.92 1.89
N ASN A 157 -2.85 -8.39 0.96
CA ASN A 157 -3.99 -7.53 1.26
C ASN A 157 -3.63 -6.36 2.21
N SER A 158 -2.41 -5.84 2.08
CA SER A 158 -1.83 -4.81 2.95
C SER A 158 -1.43 -3.57 2.17
N TYR A 159 -1.79 -2.41 2.69
CA TYR A 159 -1.29 -1.11 2.23
C TYR A 159 0.09 -0.78 2.81
N SER A 160 0.54 -1.54 3.81
CA SER A 160 1.90 -1.47 4.33
C SER A 160 2.82 -2.36 3.50
N ILE A 161 3.84 -1.77 2.89
CA ILE A 161 4.83 -2.39 2.03
C ILE A 161 6.21 -2.23 2.68
N PRO A 162 7.04 -3.29 2.77
CA PRO A 162 8.41 -3.18 3.28
C PRO A 162 9.23 -2.13 2.52
N GLN A 163 10.12 -1.41 3.22
CA GLN A 163 10.92 -0.31 2.66
C GLN A 163 11.73 -0.73 1.43
N ASP A 164 12.36 -1.91 1.46
CA ASP A 164 13.15 -2.45 0.34
C ASP A 164 12.33 -2.69 -0.93
N LYS A 165 10.99 -2.82 -0.79
CA LYS A 165 10.05 -2.94 -1.91
C LYS A 165 9.51 -1.59 -2.39
N LEU A 166 9.69 -0.54 -1.59
CA LEU A 166 9.43 0.87 -1.93
C LEU A 166 10.70 1.59 -2.38
N GLU A 167 11.73 0.85 -2.79
CA GLU A 167 12.91 1.38 -3.44
C GLU A 167 12.87 1.14 -4.95
N LEU A 168 13.31 2.14 -5.71
CA LEU A 168 13.44 2.06 -7.17
C LEU A 168 14.86 2.47 -7.57
N SER A 169 15.54 1.60 -8.32
CA SER A 169 16.84 1.92 -8.91
C SER A 169 16.70 2.08 -10.41
N LEU A 170 17.26 3.16 -10.95
CA LEU A 170 17.26 3.48 -12.37
C LEU A 170 18.68 3.80 -12.82
N VAL A 171 19.03 3.39 -14.04
CA VAL A 171 20.31 3.68 -14.65
C VAL A 171 20.06 4.17 -16.07
N SER A 172 20.65 5.30 -16.42
CA SER A 172 20.70 5.86 -17.77
C SER A 172 22.15 6.14 -18.18
N GLU A 173 22.31 6.74 -19.35
CA GLU A 173 23.60 7.25 -19.81
C GLU A 173 24.10 8.39 -18.90
N ASN A 174 23.19 9.21 -18.36
CA ASN A 174 23.54 10.39 -17.59
C ASN A 174 23.47 10.18 -16.07
N HIS A 175 22.69 9.21 -15.59
CA HIS A 175 22.42 9.07 -14.15
C HIS A 175 22.46 7.61 -13.66
N GLU A 176 22.91 7.42 -12.43
CA GLU A 176 22.53 6.28 -11.57
C GLU A 176 21.67 6.84 -10.43
N ILE A 177 20.47 6.29 -10.26
CA ILE A 177 19.45 6.86 -9.38
C ILE A 177 18.94 5.77 -8.45
N ARG A 178 18.91 6.07 -7.15
CA ARG A 178 18.19 5.28 -6.16
C ARG A 178 17.14 6.13 -5.49
N ILE A 179 15.89 5.68 -5.55
CA ILE A 179 14.73 6.39 -5.02
C ILE A 179 14.18 5.61 -3.85
N PHE A 180 13.95 6.30 -2.75
CA PHE A 180 13.41 5.76 -1.51
C PHE A 180 12.06 6.40 -1.27
N PHE A 181 10.98 5.63 -1.43
CA PHE A 181 9.63 6.10 -1.15
C PHE A 181 9.26 5.79 0.32
N GLU A 182 8.72 6.79 1.00
CA GLU A 182 7.97 6.61 2.26
C GLU A 182 6.52 6.22 1.94
N SER A 183 5.98 6.87 0.91
CA SER A 183 4.68 6.56 0.37
C SER A 183 4.65 6.68 -1.15
N PHE A 184 3.86 5.80 -1.76
CA PHE A 184 3.64 5.78 -3.17
C PHE A 184 2.19 5.43 -3.46
N SER A 185 1.61 6.05 -4.49
CA SER A 185 0.27 5.73 -4.96
C SER A 185 0.35 5.23 -6.38
N TYR A 186 -0.42 4.21 -6.72
CA TYR A 186 -0.56 3.75 -8.11
C TYR A 186 -2.03 3.72 -8.52
N LYS A 187 -2.27 3.84 -9.83
CA LYS A 187 -3.62 3.77 -10.39
C LYS A 187 -4.29 2.45 -10.05
N ASN A 188 -5.50 2.54 -9.50
CA ASN A 188 -6.30 1.39 -9.14
C ASN A 188 -6.90 0.75 -10.40
N PRO A 189 -6.60 -0.52 -10.70
CA PRO A 189 -7.12 -1.18 -11.90
C PRO A 189 -8.64 -1.43 -11.84
N LYS A 190 -9.26 -1.33 -10.65
CA LYS A 190 -10.71 -1.48 -10.45
C LYS A 190 -11.46 -0.14 -10.41
N TYR A 191 -10.77 0.98 -10.63
CA TYR A 191 -11.40 2.30 -10.58
C TYR A 191 -12.44 2.48 -11.69
N ASP A 192 -13.66 2.83 -11.29
CA ASP A 192 -14.74 3.19 -12.20
C ASP A 192 -15.13 4.67 -11.98
N ALA A 193 -14.74 5.52 -12.91
CA ALA A 193 -15.03 6.95 -12.86
C ALA A 193 -16.54 7.25 -12.79
N LYS A 194 -17.39 6.38 -13.34
CA LYS A 194 -18.86 6.55 -13.35
C LYS A 194 -19.48 6.33 -11.97
N LYS A 195 -18.82 5.55 -11.12
CA LYS A 195 -19.26 5.28 -9.75
C LYS A 195 -18.58 6.21 -8.74
N SER A 196 -17.46 6.84 -9.11
CA SER A 196 -16.62 7.61 -8.20
C SER A 196 -17.29 8.89 -7.64
N ASN A 197 -16.99 9.17 -6.37
CA ASN A 197 -17.16 10.48 -5.76
C ASN A 197 -15.91 11.33 -6.10
N LYS A 198 -16.09 12.59 -6.52
CA LYS A 198 -15.01 13.56 -6.85
C LYS A 198 -13.88 13.64 -5.81
N TYR A 199 -14.16 13.34 -4.53
CA TYR A 199 -13.19 13.43 -3.43
C TYR A 199 -12.13 12.29 -3.40
N ASN A 200 -12.22 11.27 -4.26
CA ASN A 200 -11.35 10.09 -4.20
C ASN A 200 -10.23 10.06 -5.27
N SER A 201 -9.76 11.23 -5.68
CA SER A 201 -8.76 11.41 -6.75
C SER A 201 -7.42 11.99 -6.27
N SER A 202 -7.20 12.11 -4.96
CA SER A 202 -5.88 12.45 -4.44
C SER A 202 -4.97 11.23 -4.45
N TYR A 203 -3.69 11.45 -4.75
CA TYR A 203 -2.64 10.45 -4.58
C TYR A 203 -1.61 10.98 -3.58
N SER A 204 -0.87 10.07 -2.95
CA SER A 204 0.22 10.41 -2.05
C SER A 204 1.52 9.89 -2.65
N LEU A 205 2.52 10.78 -2.67
CA LEU A 205 3.84 10.50 -3.13
C LEU A 205 4.80 11.24 -2.21
N LYS A 206 5.64 10.49 -1.50
CA LYS A 206 6.67 11.04 -0.64
C LYS A 206 7.91 10.17 -0.77
N GLY A 207 9.02 10.79 -1.13
CA GLY A 207 10.28 10.11 -1.27
C GLY A 207 11.42 11.06 -1.58
N ILE A 208 12.63 10.52 -1.51
CA ILE A 208 13.87 11.20 -1.87
C ILE A 208 14.65 10.32 -2.83
N ALA A 209 15.51 10.93 -3.63
CA ALA A 209 16.36 10.23 -4.56
C ALA A 209 17.83 10.62 -4.37
N LEU A 210 18.68 9.62 -4.33
CA LEU A 210 20.13 9.76 -4.47
C LEU A 210 20.47 9.62 -5.94
N VAL A 211 21.19 10.61 -6.48
CA VAL A 211 21.55 10.68 -7.89
C VAL A 211 23.06 10.82 -8.01
N LYS A 212 23.63 10.01 -8.90
CA LYS A 212 25.02 10.08 -9.32
C LYS A 212 25.05 10.50 -10.78
N ASN A 213 25.47 11.74 -11.02
CA ASN A 213 25.65 12.25 -12.36
C ASN A 213 26.87 11.60 -13.00
N LYS A 214 26.67 10.83 -14.08
CA LYS A 214 27.74 10.30 -14.92
C LYS A 214 28.26 11.48 -15.74
N LYS A 215 29.49 11.93 -15.47
CA LYS A 215 30.12 13.00 -16.26
C LYS A 215 30.03 12.63 -17.74
N GLN A 216 29.38 13.47 -18.55
CA GLN A 216 29.55 13.41 -19.99
C GLN A 216 31.05 13.62 -20.25
N SER A 217 31.69 12.65 -20.89
CA SER A 217 33.07 12.85 -21.36
C SER A 217 33.03 14.01 -22.36
N PRO A 218 33.95 14.98 -22.25
CA PRO A 218 33.99 16.15 -23.13
C PRO A 218 34.18 15.76 -24.60
#